data_AF-A0A7C5EJN0-F1
#
_entry.id   AF-A0A7C5EJN0-F1
#
_cell.length_a   1.000
_cell.length_b   1.000
_cell.length_c   1.000
_cell.angle_alpha   90.00
_cell.angle_beta   90.00
_cell.angle_gamma   90.00
#
_symmetry.space_group_name_H-M   'P 1'
#
loop_
_entity.id
_entity.type
_entity.pdbx_description
1 polymer ?
#
loop_
_entity_poly.entity_id
_entity_poly.type
_entity_poly.pdbx_seq_one_letter_code
_entity_poly.pdbx_strand_id
1 'polypeptide(L)'
;MKRSSRLLWAAVLLAAHWGAVCPSYGQTARSSAPAATDSKSPPAEQSKQSGGPSAVSSQMDPRLAKALRAAGYKYEEIKDGVAKLFFNLTDGRSHLVFVASRSQKVGPYETRKIWATAMKTQDLLDSKIANRLLMENDKQPFGTWELVKWPDGYRVLFVVAVPADLPPDQLKTVIQIVLGRADSMEKELTGEDRF
;
A
#
# COMPACT_ATOMS: atom_id res chain seq x y z
N MET A 1 -33.62 -57.34 -13.67
CA MET A 1 -32.26 -57.61 -14.20
C MET A 1 -31.56 -56.25 -14.34
N LYS A 2 -30.62 -55.91 -13.43
CA LYS A 2 -29.15 -55.97 -13.61
C LYS A 2 -28.68 -55.00 -14.72
N ARG A 3 -27.84 -53.97 -14.52
CA ARG A 3 -26.74 -53.75 -13.56
C ARG A 3 -26.44 -52.26 -13.32
N SER A 4 -26.03 -51.99 -12.09
CA SER A 4 -25.32 -50.81 -11.58
C SER A 4 -23.85 -50.85 -12.00
N SER A 5 -23.26 -49.68 -12.27
CA SER A 5 -21.80 -49.47 -12.24
C SER A 5 -21.49 -48.17 -11.50
N ARG A 6 -21.12 -48.31 -10.23
CA ARG A 6 -20.47 -47.27 -9.41
C ARG A 6 -18.98 -47.30 -9.71
N LEU A 7 -18.41 -46.17 -10.12
CA LEU A 7 -16.95 -45.97 -10.16
C LEU A 7 -16.55 -45.21 -8.91
N LEU A 8 -15.91 -45.92 -7.99
CA LEU A 8 -15.18 -45.39 -6.84
C LEU A 8 -13.89 -44.75 -7.35
N TRP A 9 -13.68 -43.47 -7.04
CA TRP A 9 -12.36 -42.86 -7.05
C TRP A 9 -11.91 -42.70 -5.60
N ALA A 10 -10.89 -43.46 -5.23
CA ALA A 10 -10.18 -43.33 -3.98
C ALA A 10 -9.19 -42.17 -4.10
N ALA A 11 -9.40 -41.10 -3.33
CA ALA A 11 -8.41 -40.04 -3.16
C ALA A 11 -7.58 -40.33 -1.92
N VAL A 12 -6.29 -40.61 -2.13
CA VAL A 12 -5.26 -40.76 -1.10
C VAL A 12 -4.96 -39.37 -0.52
N LEU A 13 -5.24 -39.17 0.77
CA LEU A 13 -4.83 -37.98 1.53
C LEU A 13 -3.40 -38.19 2.05
N LEU A 14 -2.42 -37.57 1.40
CA LEU A 14 -1.08 -37.38 1.96
C LEU A 14 -1.06 -36.05 2.73
N ALA A 15 -1.00 -36.14 4.06
CA ALA A 15 -0.86 -34.99 4.94
C ALA A 15 0.60 -34.50 4.95
N ALA A 16 0.90 -33.46 4.16
CA ALA A 16 2.17 -32.76 4.26
C ALA A 16 2.14 -31.79 5.45
N HIS A 17 2.78 -32.18 6.55
CA HIS A 17 3.09 -31.29 7.67
C HIS A 17 4.33 -30.47 7.32
N TRP A 18 4.18 -29.17 7.10
CA TRP A 18 5.32 -28.24 7.04
C TRP A 18 5.62 -27.71 8.43
N GLY A 19 6.60 -28.35 9.08
CA GLY A 19 7.29 -27.80 10.23
C GLY A 19 8.21 -26.66 9.81
N ALA A 20 8.09 -25.53 10.49
CA ALA A 20 8.99 -24.39 10.35
C ALA A 20 10.37 -24.75 10.90
N VAL A 21 11.39 -24.74 10.05
CA VAL A 21 12.80 -24.83 10.43
C VAL A 21 13.41 -23.44 10.30
N CYS A 22 13.68 -22.79 11.44
CA CYS A 22 14.55 -21.63 11.51
C CYS A 22 16.02 -22.09 11.45
N PRO A 23 16.87 -21.55 10.58
CA PRO A 23 18.30 -21.79 10.67
C PRO A 23 18.93 -20.84 11.69
N SER A 24 19.33 -21.36 12.85
CA SER A 24 20.32 -20.70 13.71
C SER A 24 21.71 -21.04 13.20
N TYR A 25 22.44 -20.02 12.72
CA TYR A 25 23.86 -20.15 12.45
C TYR A 25 24.62 -19.92 13.76
N GLY A 26 25.22 -20.99 14.28
CA GLY A 26 26.27 -20.90 15.28
C GLY A 26 27.63 -20.69 14.60
N GLN A 27 28.47 -19.84 15.18
CA GLN A 27 29.92 -20.00 15.06
C GLN A 27 30.57 -19.65 16.39
N THR A 28 31.21 -20.67 16.97
CA THR A 28 32.09 -20.60 18.13
C THR A 28 33.52 -20.31 17.68
N ALA A 29 34.23 -19.42 18.38
CA ALA A 29 35.66 -19.60 18.68
C ALA A 29 36.09 -18.64 19.81
N ARG A 30 36.80 -19.21 20.79
CA ARG A 30 37.44 -18.57 21.97
C ARG A 30 38.75 -17.86 21.55
N SER A 31 39.21 -16.88 22.34
CA SER A 31 40.48 -16.97 23.11
C SER A 31 40.86 -15.70 23.90
N SER A 32 41.21 -15.92 25.18
CA SER A 32 42.24 -15.28 26.06
C SER A 32 42.27 -13.76 26.34
N ALA A 33 42.21 -13.44 27.64
CA ALA A 33 42.58 -12.18 28.33
C ALA A 33 44.13 -12.02 28.49
N PRO A 34 44.70 -10.91 29.05
CA PRO A 34 44.54 -10.48 30.46
C PRO A 34 44.55 -8.94 30.73
N ALA A 35 44.48 -8.61 32.02
CA ALA A 35 44.22 -7.32 32.69
C ALA A 35 45.32 -6.24 32.64
N ALA A 36 44.94 -4.95 32.83
CA ALA A 36 45.47 -4.03 33.87
C ALA A 36 44.95 -2.56 33.77
N THR A 37 44.58 -2.01 34.93
CA THR A 37 44.75 -0.62 35.47
C THR A 37 44.03 0.61 34.89
N ASP A 38 43.22 1.23 35.78
CA ASP A 38 43.05 2.65 36.14
C ASP A 38 43.32 3.77 35.11
N SER A 39 42.32 4.63 34.86
CA SER A 39 42.34 6.05 35.27
C SER A 39 41.12 6.84 34.77
N LYS A 40 40.56 7.68 35.66
CA LYS A 40 39.95 9.00 35.43
C LYS A 40 38.68 9.14 34.58
N SER A 41 37.57 9.37 35.29
CA SER A 41 36.43 10.18 34.84
C SER A 41 36.83 11.64 34.56
N PRO A 42 36.29 12.28 33.51
CA PRO A 42 36.13 13.73 33.45
C PRO A 42 34.68 14.16 33.77
N PRO A 43 34.47 15.43 34.15
CA PRO A 43 33.21 15.91 34.71
C PRO A 43 32.18 16.27 33.64
N ALA A 44 30.92 16.33 34.09
CA ALA A 44 29.76 16.78 33.35
C ALA A 44 29.97 18.19 32.78
N GLU A 45 29.83 18.32 31.46
CA GLU A 45 29.61 19.60 30.79
C GLU A 45 28.23 19.57 30.13
N GLN A 46 27.30 20.27 30.77
CA GLN A 46 25.93 20.49 30.31
C GLN A 46 25.96 21.33 29.03
N SER A 47 25.85 20.68 27.88
CA SER A 47 25.50 21.37 26.64
C SER A 47 23.99 21.60 26.62
N LYS A 48 23.61 22.88 26.67
CA LYS A 48 22.26 23.40 26.46
C LYS A 48 21.62 22.76 25.22
N GLN A 49 20.59 21.94 25.42
CA GLN A 49 19.64 21.62 24.36
C GLN A 49 18.81 22.87 24.05
N SER A 50 19.14 23.53 22.93
CA SER A 50 18.24 24.48 22.29
C SER A 50 17.09 23.70 21.64
N GLY A 51 15.96 23.62 22.34
CA GLY A 51 14.70 23.12 21.79
C GLY A 51 14.13 24.08 20.75
N GLY A 52 14.58 23.96 19.51
CA GLY A 52 13.82 24.42 18.34
C GLY A 52 12.66 23.44 18.08
N PRO A 53 11.55 23.88 17.45
CA PRO A 53 10.48 22.97 17.10
C PRO A 53 11.06 21.90 16.17
N SER A 54 11.07 20.64 16.64
CA SER A 54 11.49 19.49 15.85
C SER A 54 10.70 19.51 14.55
N ALA A 55 11.34 19.89 13.46
CA ALA A 55 10.80 19.71 12.12
C ALA A 55 10.53 18.21 12.00
N VAL A 56 9.26 17.83 11.95
CA VAL A 56 8.87 16.45 11.73
C VAL A 56 9.51 16.03 10.41
N SER A 57 10.46 15.10 10.46
CA SER A 57 11.13 14.61 9.28
C SER A 57 10.10 13.90 8.40
N SER A 58 9.90 14.40 7.19
CA SER A 58 9.03 13.78 6.19
C SER A 58 9.51 12.35 5.91
N GLN A 59 8.59 11.40 5.94
CA GLN A 59 8.81 10.00 5.56
C GLN A 59 8.54 9.77 4.05
N MET A 60 8.22 10.84 3.32
CA MET A 60 7.92 10.79 1.90
C MET A 60 9.18 10.62 1.05
N ASP A 61 9.12 9.76 0.02
CA ASP A 61 10.16 9.66 -1.01
C ASP A 61 10.38 11.05 -1.64
N PRO A 62 11.60 11.61 -1.56
CA PRO A 62 11.91 12.92 -2.12
C PRO A 62 11.59 13.04 -3.62
N ARG A 63 11.68 11.93 -4.37
CA ARG A 63 11.32 11.87 -5.80
C ARG A 63 9.82 12.12 -5.99
N LEU A 64 8.98 11.50 -5.15
CA LEU A 64 7.54 11.71 -5.16
C LEU A 64 7.20 13.15 -4.79
N ALA A 65 7.76 13.67 -3.70
CA ALA A 65 7.52 15.04 -3.25
C ALA A 65 7.89 16.06 -4.34
N LYS A 66 9.03 15.87 -5.01
CA LYS A 66 9.43 16.71 -6.15
C LYS A 66 8.44 16.62 -7.31
N ALA A 67 8.02 15.40 -7.68
CA ALA A 67 7.09 15.19 -8.78
C ALA A 67 5.70 15.79 -8.50
N LEU A 68 5.15 15.61 -7.29
CA LEU A 68 3.87 16.19 -6.88
C LEU A 68 3.89 17.71 -6.89
N ARG A 69 4.97 18.33 -6.37
CA ARG A 69 5.13 19.79 -6.42
C ARG A 69 5.25 20.30 -7.85
N ALA A 70 6.03 19.62 -8.70
CA ALA A 70 6.18 19.99 -10.10
C ALA A 70 4.86 19.81 -10.88
N ALA A 71 4.04 18.82 -10.53
CA ALA A 71 2.71 18.61 -11.08
C ALA A 71 1.66 19.63 -10.57
N GLY A 72 2.01 20.49 -9.60
CA GLY A 72 1.16 21.53 -9.05
C GLY A 72 0.19 21.07 -7.96
N TYR A 73 0.41 19.88 -7.37
CA TYR A 73 -0.48 19.36 -6.34
C TYR A 73 -0.07 19.79 -4.93
N LYS A 74 -1.08 20.20 -4.15
CA LYS A 74 -1.00 20.26 -2.69
C LYS A 74 -1.41 18.91 -2.12
N TYR A 75 -0.74 18.48 -1.06
CA TYR A 75 -1.01 17.20 -0.41
C TYR A 75 -0.76 17.28 1.09
N GLU A 76 -1.45 16.42 1.81
CA GLU A 76 -1.17 16.09 3.21
C GLU A 76 -0.33 14.81 3.23
N GLU A 77 0.76 14.79 3.98
CA GLU A 77 1.48 13.54 4.26
C GLU A 77 0.81 12.83 5.44
N ILE A 78 0.33 11.61 5.20
CA ILE A 78 -0.22 10.75 6.25
C ILE A 78 0.76 9.61 6.57
N LYS A 79 0.35 8.67 7.42
CA LYS A 79 1.16 7.52 7.86
C LYS A 79 1.93 6.86 6.71
N ASP A 80 3.18 6.50 6.98
CA ASP A 80 4.12 5.85 6.05
C ASP A 80 4.44 6.71 4.81
N GLY A 81 4.36 8.03 4.95
CA GLY A 81 4.68 8.99 3.90
C GLY A 81 3.68 9.03 2.75
N VAL A 82 2.49 8.44 2.89
CA VAL A 82 1.47 8.44 1.82
C VAL A 82 1.01 9.88 1.58
N ALA A 83 1.03 10.32 0.33
CA ALA A 83 0.48 11.62 -0.04
C ALA A 83 -1.03 11.47 -0.20
N LYS A 84 -1.80 12.25 0.56
CA LYS A 84 -3.26 12.38 0.46
C LYS A 84 -3.58 13.69 -0.24
N LEU A 85 -4.26 13.61 -1.38
CA LEU A 85 -4.68 14.72 -2.20
C LEU A 85 -6.18 14.88 -2.12
N PHE A 86 -6.66 16.10 -1.94
CA PHE A 86 -8.08 16.45 -1.91
C PHE A 86 -8.49 17.19 -3.17
N PHE A 87 -9.60 16.75 -3.77
CA PHE A 87 -10.16 17.32 -4.99
C PHE A 87 -11.59 17.76 -4.75
N ASN A 88 -11.88 19.00 -5.16
CA ASN A 88 -13.26 19.43 -5.41
C ASN A 88 -13.55 19.16 -6.89
N LEU A 89 -14.60 18.41 -7.16
CA LEU A 89 -15.07 18.08 -8.49
C LEU A 89 -16.15 19.07 -8.93
N THR A 90 -16.51 19.00 -10.20
CA THR A 90 -17.69 19.69 -10.70
C THR A 90 -18.94 19.12 -10.02
N ASP A 91 -20.00 19.92 -9.96
CA ASP A 91 -21.30 19.55 -9.35
C ASP A 91 -21.28 19.45 -7.82
N GLY A 92 -20.28 20.04 -7.18
CA GLY A 92 -20.19 20.14 -5.71
C GLY A 92 -19.70 18.87 -5.02
N ARG A 93 -19.25 17.88 -5.79
CA ARG A 93 -18.70 16.63 -5.29
C ARG A 93 -17.24 16.77 -4.84
N SER A 94 -16.77 15.86 -4.00
CA SER A 94 -15.35 15.77 -3.64
C SER A 94 -14.77 14.38 -3.83
N HIS A 95 -13.45 14.30 -3.83
CA HIS A 95 -12.77 13.00 -3.70
C HIS A 95 -11.34 13.12 -3.17
N LEU A 96 -10.90 12.09 -2.48
CA LEU A 96 -9.50 11.87 -2.07
C LEU A 96 -8.77 10.90 -3.00
N VAL A 97 -7.53 11.25 -3.38
CA VAL A 97 -6.57 10.35 -4.04
C VAL A 97 -5.34 10.18 -3.16
N PHE A 98 -4.80 8.97 -3.13
CA PHE A 98 -3.63 8.61 -2.34
C PHE A 98 -2.49 8.14 -3.23
N VAL A 99 -1.26 8.54 -2.92
CA VAL A 99 -0.05 8.10 -3.60
C VAL A 99 0.92 7.50 -2.59
N ALA A 100 1.31 6.25 -2.79
CA ALA A 100 2.29 5.59 -1.93
C ALA A 100 3.66 6.25 -2.09
N SER A 101 4.23 6.71 -0.98
CA SER A 101 5.65 7.09 -0.92
C SER A 101 6.54 5.87 -1.13
N ARG A 102 6.29 4.81 -0.35
CA ARG A 102 7.03 3.54 -0.44
C ARG A 102 6.80 2.89 -1.80
N SER A 103 7.89 2.58 -2.47
CA SER A 103 7.91 1.77 -3.68
C SER A 103 8.04 0.29 -3.39
N GLN A 104 7.68 -0.53 -4.37
CA GLN A 104 7.87 -1.97 -4.39
C GLN A 104 8.82 -2.32 -5.52
N LYS A 105 9.75 -3.23 -5.27
CA LYS A 105 10.68 -3.73 -6.30
C LYS A 105 10.17 -5.06 -6.83
N VAL A 106 10.07 -5.19 -8.15
CA VAL A 106 9.72 -6.42 -8.86
C VAL A 106 10.75 -6.61 -9.97
N GLY A 107 11.77 -7.41 -9.69
CA GLY A 107 12.93 -7.55 -10.58
C GLY A 107 13.61 -6.19 -10.81
N PRO A 108 13.80 -5.74 -12.07
CA PRO A 108 14.40 -4.45 -12.38
C PRO A 108 13.41 -3.28 -12.23
N TYR A 109 12.12 -3.55 -12.04
CA TYR A 109 11.09 -2.52 -11.93
C TYR A 109 10.96 -2.05 -10.48
N GLU A 110 10.82 -0.74 -10.31
CA GLU A 110 10.44 -0.12 -9.06
C GLU A 110 9.10 0.59 -9.28
N THR A 111 8.06 0.16 -8.57
CA THR A 111 6.69 0.68 -8.76
C THR A 111 6.14 1.28 -7.48
N ARG A 112 5.12 2.13 -7.59
CA ARG A 112 4.29 2.58 -6.48
C ARG A 112 2.82 2.57 -6.88
N LYS A 113 1.95 2.50 -5.88
CA LYS A 113 0.50 2.55 -6.08
C LYS A 113 -0.03 3.98 -5.97
N ILE A 114 -0.97 4.31 -6.85
CA ILE A 114 -1.85 5.47 -6.77
C ILE A 114 -3.27 4.91 -6.69
N TRP A 115 -4.08 5.37 -5.73
CA TRP A 115 -5.41 4.80 -5.54
C TRP A 115 -6.43 5.80 -5.00
N ALA A 116 -7.70 5.47 -5.19
CA ALA A 116 -8.84 6.17 -4.60
C ALA A 116 -9.91 5.14 -4.19
N THR A 117 -10.67 5.45 -3.15
CA THR A 117 -11.73 4.56 -2.63
C THR A 117 -13.04 4.86 -3.34
N ALA A 118 -13.69 3.86 -3.91
CA ALA A 118 -15.03 4.00 -4.48
C ALA A 118 -16.13 3.54 -3.52
N MET A 119 -15.82 2.64 -2.58
CA MET A 119 -16.82 2.13 -1.64
C MET A 119 -16.15 1.62 -0.36
N LYS A 120 -16.84 1.79 0.78
CA LYS A 120 -16.56 1.12 2.05
C LYS A 120 -17.69 0.13 2.36
N THR A 121 -17.36 -1.04 2.89
CA THR A 121 -18.34 -2.06 3.30
C THR A 121 -17.83 -2.79 4.54
N GLN A 122 -18.72 -3.30 5.38
CA GLN A 122 -18.33 -4.12 6.53
C GLN A 122 -18.02 -5.57 6.12
N ASP A 123 -18.76 -6.07 5.14
CA ASP A 123 -18.67 -7.45 4.66
C ASP A 123 -18.01 -7.53 3.27
N LEU A 124 -17.71 -8.76 2.85
CA LEU A 124 -17.31 -9.04 1.47
C LEU A 124 -18.40 -8.58 0.49
N LEU A 125 -17.98 -8.28 -0.74
CA LEU A 125 -18.91 -7.90 -1.81
C LEU A 125 -19.83 -9.07 -2.15
N ASP A 126 -21.09 -8.76 -2.46
CA ASP A 126 -21.95 -9.74 -3.10
C ASP A 126 -21.38 -10.15 -4.47
N SER A 127 -21.76 -11.34 -4.93
CA SER A 127 -21.20 -11.93 -6.15
C SER A 127 -21.47 -11.10 -7.40
N LYS A 128 -22.58 -10.34 -7.44
CA LYS A 128 -22.93 -9.49 -8.58
C LYS A 128 -21.98 -8.29 -8.67
N ILE A 129 -21.73 -7.60 -7.55
CA ILE A 129 -20.78 -6.48 -7.51
C ILE A 129 -19.35 -6.99 -7.75
N ALA A 130 -18.96 -8.09 -7.09
CA ALA A 130 -17.62 -8.66 -7.25
C ALA A 130 -17.31 -9.05 -8.71
N ASN A 131 -18.22 -9.78 -9.36
CA ASN A 131 -18.04 -10.18 -10.75
C ASN A 131 -18.08 -8.99 -11.70
N ARG A 132 -18.93 -7.98 -11.42
CA ARG A 132 -18.96 -6.74 -12.20
C ARG A 132 -17.61 -6.03 -12.16
N LEU A 133 -17.01 -5.84 -10.98
CA LEU A 133 -15.70 -5.19 -10.85
C LEU A 133 -14.59 -5.99 -11.54
N LEU A 134 -14.64 -7.32 -11.44
CA LEU A 134 -13.70 -8.21 -12.12
C LEU A 134 -13.80 -8.11 -13.65
N MET A 135 -15.02 -8.09 -14.19
CA MET A 135 -15.24 -7.89 -15.64
C MET A 135 -14.85 -6.48 -16.09
N GLU A 136 -14.95 -5.50 -15.21
CA GLU A 136 -14.55 -4.14 -15.53
C GLU A 136 -13.02 -3.97 -15.57
N ASN A 137 -12.28 -4.82 -14.86
CA ASN A 137 -10.81 -4.84 -14.98
C ASN A 137 -10.34 -5.25 -16.38
N ASP A 138 -11.07 -6.15 -17.05
CA ASP A 138 -10.74 -6.57 -18.43
C ASP A 138 -10.84 -5.42 -19.43
N LYS A 139 -11.81 -4.53 -19.23
CA LYS A 139 -12.07 -3.39 -20.12
C LYS A 139 -11.11 -2.22 -19.90
N GLN A 140 -10.38 -2.23 -18.78
CA GLN A 140 -9.66 -1.07 -18.31
C GLN A 140 -8.18 -1.19 -18.70
N PRO A 141 -7.69 -0.36 -19.64
CA PRO A 141 -6.31 -0.45 -20.09
C PRO A 141 -5.32 0.01 -19.01
N PHE A 142 -5.80 0.68 -17.96
CA PHE A 142 -4.97 1.30 -16.95
C PHE A 142 -5.62 1.23 -15.57
N GLY A 143 -5.04 0.42 -14.68
CA GLY A 143 -5.52 0.22 -13.32
C GLY A 143 -6.44 -0.98 -13.13
N THR A 144 -6.78 -1.25 -11.88
CA THR A 144 -7.60 -2.39 -11.46
C THR A 144 -8.42 -2.06 -10.22
N TRP A 145 -9.59 -2.69 -10.11
CA TRP A 145 -10.41 -2.71 -8.91
C TRP A 145 -9.89 -3.75 -7.93
N GLU A 146 -9.56 -3.31 -6.71
CA GLU A 146 -9.13 -4.18 -5.62
C GLU A 146 -10.15 -4.11 -4.48
N LEU A 147 -10.58 -5.28 -3.96
CA LEU A 147 -11.23 -5.37 -2.66
C LEU A 147 -10.16 -5.65 -1.61
N VAL A 148 -10.09 -4.78 -0.61
CA VAL A 148 -8.99 -4.79 0.36
C VAL A 148 -9.50 -4.69 1.77
N LYS A 149 -8.95 -5.51 2.68
CA LYS A 149 -9.30 -5.48 4.10
C LYS A 149 -8.69 -4.25 4.77
N TRP A 150 -9.51 -3.51 5.49
CA TRP A 150 -9.13 -2.42 6.37
C TRP A 150 -9.50 -2.75 7.83
N PRO A 151 -8.97 -2.02 8.83
CA PRO A 151 -9.36 -2.22 10.23
C PRO A 151 -10.86 -2.11 10.47
N ASP A 152 -11.55 -1.25 9.71
CA ASP A 152 -12.97 -0.93 9.84
C ASP A 152 -13.89 -1.64 8.82
N GLY A 153 -13.42 -2.69 8.16
CA GLY A 153 -14.20 -3.44 7.17
C GLY A 153 -13.38 -3.77 5.92
N TYR A 154 -13.95 -3.51 4.75
CA TYR A 154 -13.31 -3.61 3.45
C TYR A 154 -13.53 -2.35 2.63
N ARG A 155 -12.67 -2.14 1.65
CA ARG A 155 -12.75 -1.03 0.71
C ARG A 155 -12.62 -1.53 -0.71
N VAL A 156 -13.39 -0.95 -1.62
CA VAL A 156 -13.19 -1.09 -3.06
C VAL A 156 -12.34 0.07 -3.50
N LEU A 157 -11.15 -0.22 -4.00
CA LEU A 157 -10.21 0.77 -4.50
C LEU A 157 -10.06 0.65 -5.99
N PHE A 158 -9.97 1.79 -6.67
CA PHE A 158 -9.33 1.81 -7.99
C PHE A 158 -7.84 2.08 -7.80
N VAL A 159 -7.00 1.17 -8.29
CA VAL A 159 -5.56 1.19 -8.06
C VAL A 159 -4.81 1.16 -9.38
N VAL A 160 -3.82 2.02 -9.51
CA VAL A 160 -2.84 1.98 -10.59
C VAL A 160 -1.45 1.80 -9.98
N ALA A 161 -0.71 0.78 -10.44
CA ALA A 161 0.71 0.65 -10.18
C ALA A 161 1.52 1.32 -11.31
N VAL A 162 2.41 2.25 -10.94
CA VAL A 162 3.22 3.03 -11.89
C VAL A 162 4.70 2.95 -11.52
N PRO A 163 5.63 3.23 -12.46
CA PRO A 163 7.04 3.47 -12.12
C PRO A 163 7.19 4.47 -10.96
N ALA A 164 8.09 4.20 -10.02
CA ALA A 164 8.31 5.05 -8.85
C ALA A 164 8.93 6.42 -9.19
N ASP A 165 9.49 6.58 -10.37
CA ASP A 165 10.10 7.81 -10.88
C ASP A 165 9.25 8.49 -11.96
N LEU A 166 7.95 8.21 -11.99
CA LEU A 166 7.01 8.75 -12.97
C LEU A 166 7.16 10.28 -13.14
N PRO A 167 7.34 10.79 -14.37
CA PRO A 167 7.45 12.23 -14.62
C PRO A 167 6.23 13.03 -14.14
N PRO A 168 6.38 14.31 -13.79
CA PRO A 168 5.28 15.11 -13.22
C PRO A 168 4.00 15.13 -14.05
N ASP A 169 4.09 15.30 -15.37
CA ASP A 169 2.92 15.35 -16.25
C ASP A 169 2.21 13.99 -16.33
N GLN A 170 2.98 12.89 -16.38
CA GLN A 170 2.41 11.55 -16.37
C GLN A 170 1.76 11.25 -15.00
N LEU A 171 2.41 11.63 -13.90
CA LEU A 171 1.84 11.51 -12.55
C LEU A 171 0.52 12.26 -12.44
N LYS A 172 0.45 13.48 -13.00
CA LYS A 172 -0.77 14.26 -13.08
C LYS A 172 -1.88 13.51 -13.81
N THR A 173 -1.60 12.98 -15.00
CA THR A 173 -2.55 12.18 -15.78
C THR A 173 -3.06 10.97 -15.01
N VAL A 174 -2.17 10.21 -14.37
CA VAL A 174 -2.58 9.01 -13.61
C VAL A 174 -3.47 9.37 -12.42
N ILE A 175 -3.13 10.43 -11.67
CA ILE A 175 -3.97 10.91 -10.56
C ILE A 175 -5.37 11.28 -11.04
N GLN A 176 -5.50 11.96 -12.19
CA GLN A 176 -6.79 12.33 -12.76
C GLN A 176 -7.60 11.11 -13.23
N ILE A 177 -6.94 10.11 -13.82
CA ILE A 177 -7.59 8.84 -14.18
C ILE A 177 -8.14 8.14 -12.93
N VAL A 178 -7.31 8.03 -11.88
CA VAL A 178 -7.71 7.39 -10.62
C VAL A 178 -8.87 8.13 -9.96
N LEU A 179 -8.79 9.46 -9.90
CA LEU A 179 -9.84 10.33 -9.39
C LEU A 179 -11.17 10.10 -10.10
N GLY A 180 -11.20 10.32 -11.42
CA GLY A 180 -12.43 10.23 -12.19
C GLY A 180 -13.04 8.82 -12.17
N ARG A 181 -12.19 7.79 -12.12
CA ARG A 181 -12.68 6.42 -12.12
C ARG A 181 -13.29 6.01 -10.79
N ALA A 182 -12.66 6.37 -9.67
CA ALA A 182 -13.21 6.11 -8.34
C ALA A 182 -14.50 6.90 -8.10
N ASP A 183 -14.51 8.19 -8.45
CA ASP A 183 -15.69 9.06 -8.33
C ASP A 183 -16.91 8.53 -9.10
N SER A 184 -16.70 8.11 -10.35
CA SER A 184 -17.77 7.57 -11.19
C SER A 184 -18.33 6.27 -10.61
N MET A 185 -17.46 5.42 -10.07
CA MET A 185 -17.85 4.14 -9.50
C MET A 185 -18.52 4.30 -8.13
N GLU A 186 -18.08 5.26 -7.31
CA GLU A 186 -18.76 5.61 -6.06
C GLU A 186 -20.21 6.01 -6.32
N LYS A 187 -20.41 6.92 -7.29
CA LYS A 187 -21.74 7.36 -7.70
C LYS A 187 -22.61 6.19 -8.14
N GLU A 188 -22.04 5.27 -8.92
CA GLU A 188 -22.79 4.11 -9.42
C GLU A 188 -23.13 3.09 -8.34
N LEU A 189 -22.18 2.79 -7.44
CA LEU A 189 -22.35 1.75 -6.43
C LEU A 189 -23.16 2.22 -5.21
N THR A 190 -23.05 3.51 -4.86
CA THR A 190 -23.60 4.03 -3.61
C THR A 190 -24.65 5.11 -3.81
N GLY A 191 -24.59 5.87 -4.92
CA GLY A 191 -25.42 7.05 -5.12
C GLY A 191 -25.09 8.22 -4.19
N GLU A 192 -23.98 8.14 -3.45
CA GLU A 192 -23.54 9.12 -2.45
C GLU A 192 -22.27 9.86 -2.91
N ASP A 193 -21.87 10.85 -2.11
CA ASP A 193 -20.61 11.59 -2.22
C ASP A 193 -19.93 11.60 -0.84
N ARG A 194 -19.07 10.60 -0.59
CA ARG A 194 -18.50 10.31 0.73
C ARG A 194 -16.99 10.49 0.80
N PHE A 195 -16.30 10.62 -0.33
CA PHE A 195 -14.84 10.58 -0.38
C PHE A 195 -14.18 11.89 -0.80
#